data_AF-A0A5E4IGF2-F1
#
_entry.id   AF-A0A5E4IGF2-F1
#
_cell.length_a   1.000
_cell.length_b   1.000
_cell.length_c   1.000
_cell.angle_alpha   90.00
_cell.angle_beta   90.00
_cell.angle_gamma   90.00
#
_symmetry.space_group_name_H-M   'P 1'
#
loop_
_entity.id
_entity.type
_entity.pdbx_description
1 polymer ?
#
loop_
_entity_poly.entity_id
_entity_poly.type
_entity_poly.pdbx_seq_one_letter_code
_entity_poly.pdbx_strand_id
1 'polypeptide(L)'
;MTREIYNFVMAAITILMLLSGLPVANGEGCAWNPASEYCADLGYTPNQEDCTCNFPDGTSCDQWKFFYGECGQNHSYCELHNGTIETKIENMGTWIAIYALCHFSDSSVCQEQEFVHGKCNKSECTNWTLAEGCKREGLLSKTAKIKEGGARSINDILGWDYVIKVDSTCYSFYAAQPPVIGMTEPVEIVCPLGIREIISYAVDAPQAIKIVQSMRCGDTVAEMSLSWPLVPGADEPIWHIRTTIGNYISIGANTGNVLVGCQPA
;
A
#
# COMPACT_ATOMS: atom_id res chain seq x y z
N MET A 1 5.40 69.16 -22.33
CA MET A 1 5.10 68.93 -20.89
C MET A 1 6.33 69.36 -20.11
N THR A 2 6.21 70.42 -19.31
CA THR A 2 7.36 71.09 -18.66
C THR A 2 7.97 70.19 -17.59
N ARG A 3 9.31 70.24 -17.47
CA ARG A 3 10.13 69.41 -16.56
C ARG A 3 9.69 69.47 -15.10
N GLU A 4 8.98 70.53 -14.71
CA GLU A 4 8.39 70.67 -13.37
C GLU A 4 7.15 69.78 -13.15
N ILE A 5 6.32 69.57 -14.17
CA ILE A 5 5.16 68.67 -14.09
C ILE A 5 5.65 67.23 -13.98
N TYR A 6 6.72 66.87 -14.71
CA TYR A 6 7.31 65.53 -14.63
C TYR A 6 7.87 65.23 -13.23
N ASN A 7 8.57 66.20 -12.61
CA ASN A 7 9.09 66.02 -11.26
C ASN A 7 7.98 65.91 -10.19
N PHE A 8 6.89 66.67 -10.34
CA PHE A 8 5.73 66.58 -9.44
C PHE A 8 4.98 65.25 -9.58
N VAL A 9 4.79 64.76 -10.81
CA VAL A 9 4.13 63.46 -11.07
C VAL A 9 4.98 62.31 -10.53
N MET A 10 6.31 62.35 -10.69
CA MET A 10 7.20 61.31 -10.18
C MET A 10 7.33 61.33 -8.64
N ALA A 11 7.29 62.50 -8.00
CA ALA A 11 7.26 62.63 -6.55
C ALA A 11 5.94 62.12 -5.94
N ALA A 12 4.81 62.37 -6.60
CA ALA A 12 3.50 61.86 -6.16
C ALA A 12 3.40 60.34 -6.26
N ILE A 13 3.97 59.74 -7.31
CA ILE A 13 3.99 58.27 -7.52
C ILE A 13 4.89 57.56 -6.48
N THR A 14 6.01 58.16 -6.09
CA THR A 14 6.90 57.58 -5.06
C THR A 14 6.31 57.69 -3.66
N ILE A 15 5.59 58.77 -3.34
CA ILE A 15 4.89 58.91 -2.06
C ILE A 15 3.68 57.97 -1.97
N LEU A 16 2.99 57.69 -3.09
CA LEU A 16 1.87 56.75 -3.13
C LEU A 16 2.30 55.28 -2.91
N MET A 17 3.52 54.92 -3.31
CA MET A 17 4.08 53.57 -3.06
C MET A 17 4.63 53.38 -1.62
N LEU A 18 4.98 54.45 -0.92
CA LEU A 18 5.45 54.40 0.48
C LEU A 18 4.30 54.36 1.50
N LEU A 19 3.11 54.86 1.13
CA LEU A 19 1.92 54.91 2.00
C LEU A 19 0.97 53.72 1.82
N SER A 20 1.19 52.84 0.84
CA SER A 20 0.27 51.73 0.60
C SER A 20 0.40 50.61 1.62
N GLY A 21 1.46 50.56 2.45
CA GLY A 21 1.57 49.64 3.58
C GLY A 21 1.16 48.20 3.26
N LEU A 22 1.30 47.79 1.99
CA LEU A 22 0.89 46.45 1.58
C LEU A 22 1.90 45.54 2.25
N PRO A 23 1.47 44.65 3.15
CA PRO A 23 2.37 43.63 3.64
C PRO A 23 2.91 42.93 2.40
N VAL A 24 4.24 42.94 2.25
CA VAL A 24 4.91 41.99 1.38
C VAL A 24 4.54 40.65 1.97
N ALA A 25 3.59 39.95 1.34
CA ALA A 25 3.25 38.58 1.68
C ALA A 25 4.45 37.71 1.30
N ASN A 26 5.44 37.67 2.18
CA ASN A 26 6.45 36.63 2.19
C ASN A 26 5.81 35.41 2.84
N GLY A 27 5.27 34.52 2.02
CA GLY A 27 4.67 33.27 2.45
C GLY A 27 3.58 32.87 1.47
N GLU A 28 3.93 32.08 0.46
CA GLU A 28 2.98 31.11 -0.08
C GLU A 28 2.59 30.23 1.11
N GLY A 29 1.45 30.51 1.72
CA GLY A 29 1.03 29.81 2.93
C GLY A 29 0.89 28.31 2.65
N CYS A 30 1.42 27.47 3.52
CA CYS A 30 1.20 26.03 3.48
C CYS A 30 -0.21 25.62 3.91
N ALA A 31 -1.03 26.61 4.29
CA ALA A 31 -2.44 26.43 4.57
C ALA A 31 -3.18 25.97 3.29
N TRP A 32 -3.92 24.86 3.40
CA TRP A 32 -4.78 24.29 2.34
C TRP A 32 -4.02 23.61 1.19
N ASN A 33 -2.96 22.86 1.51
CA ASN A 33 -2.34 21.95 0.55
C ASN A 33 -2.68 20.48 0.89
N PRO A 34 -2.64 19.55 -0.09
CA PRO A 34 -2.91 18.13 0.14
C PRO A 34 -2.04 17.48 1.20
N ALA A 35 -0.81 17.95 1.40
CA ALA A 35 0.09 17.41 2.41
C ALA A 35 -0.29 17.82 3.84
N SER A 36 -0.83 19.03 4.00
CA SER A 36 -1.40 19.53 5.25
C SER A 36 -2.68 18.78 5.62
N GLU A 37 -3.54 18.52 4.62
CA GLU A 37 -4.74 17.68 4.78
C GLU A 37 -4.36 16.26 5.18
N TYR A 38 -3.43 15.62 4.47
CA TYR A 38 -2.93 14.29 4.82
C TYR A 38 -2.40 14.21 6.25
N CYS A 39 -1.60 15.20 6.69
CA CYS A 39 -1.14 15.30 8.07
C CYS A 39 -2.32 15.32 9.06
N ALA A 40 -3.35 16.13 8.79
CA ALA A 40 -4.53 16.23 9.64
C ALA A 40 -5.40 14.96 9.62
N ASP A 41 -5.55 14.32 8.46
CA ASP A 41 -6.35 13.09 8.28
C ASP A 41 -5.78 11.91 9.08
N LEU A 42 -4.46 11.88 9.27
CA LEU A 42 -3.79 10.92 10.15
C LEU A 42 -3.89 11.27 11.64
N GLY A 43 -4.54 12.38 11.99
CA GLY A 43 -4.70 12.86 13.36
C GLY A 43 -3.47 13.59 13.90
N TYR A 44 -2.56 14.03 13.03
CA TYR A 44 -1.40 14.84 13.42
C TYR A 44 -1.70 16.33 13.34
N THR A 45 -0.78 17.15 13.86
CA THR A 45 -0.98 18.61 13.94
C THR A 45 -0.18 19.33 12.86
N PRO A 46 -0.82 19.82 11.78
CA PRO A 46 -0.14 20.63 10.77
C PRO A 46 0.17 22.03 11.33
N ASN A 47 1.43 22.45 11.20
CA ASN A 47 1.87 23.82 11.46
C ASN A 47 1.91 24.61 10.15
N GLN A 48 1.11 25.67 10.08
CA GLN A 48 0.97 26.50 8.87
C GLN A 48 2.02 27.61 8.78
N GLU A 49 2.68 27.95 9.88
CA GLU A 49 3.76 28.95 9.92
C GLU A 49 5.07 28.34 9.41
N ASP A 50 5.38 27.12 9.85
CA ASP A 50 6.64 26.43 9.51
C ASP A 50 6.48 25.37 8.41
N CYS A 51 5.27 25.17 7.89
CA CYS A 51 4.97 24.17 6.85
C CYS A 51 5.32 22.73 7.26
N THR A 52 5.20 22.40 8.54
CA THR A 52 5.52 21.07 9.09
C THR A 52 4.27 20.31 9.53
N CYS A 53 4.41 19.00 9.63
CA CYS A 53 3.51 18.08 10.30
C CYS A 53 4.16 17.66 11.62
N ASN A 54 3.51 17.94 12.74
CA ASN A 54 4.01 17.60 14.07
C ASN A 54 3.40 16.28 14.55
N PHE A 55 4.25 15.32 14.91
CA PHE A 55 3.87 13.98 15.33
C PHE A 55 3.69 13.88 16.86
N PRO A 56 2.93 12.89 17.37
CA PRO A 56 2.67 12.75 18.80
C PRO A 56 3.91 12.46 19.66
N ASP A 57 4.98 11.95 19.06
CA ASP A 57 6.26 11.69 19.72
C ASP A 57 7.12 12.96 19.91
N GLY A 58 6.63 14.11 19.46
CA GLY A 58 7.30 15.40 19.53
C GLY A 58 8.27 15.66 18.36
N THR A 59 8.43 14.71 17.43
CA THR A 59 9.17 14.94 16.18
C THR A 59 8.29 15.66 15.16
N SER A 60 8.90 16.23 14.12
CA SER A 60 8.17 16.88 13.04
C SER A 60 8.87 16.69 11.71
N CYS A 61 8.12 16.84 10.62
CA CYS A 61 8.69 16.91 9.28
C CYS A 61 7.98 17.95 8.41
N ASP A 62 8.66 18.48 7.40
CA ASP A 62 8.05 19.20 6.29
C ASP A 62 6.85 18.43 5.71
N GLN A 63 5.73 19.14 5.51
CA GLN A 63 4.47 18.54 5.08
C GLN A 63 4.63 17.77 3.76
N TRP A 64 5.21 18.39 2.73
CA TRP A 64 5.37 17.76 1.42
C TRP A 64 6.31 16.57 1.47
N LYS A 65 7.42 16.68 2.20
CA LYS A 65 8.33 15.55 2.39
C LYS A 65 7.65 14.38 3.10
N PHE A 66 6.80 14.65 4.08
CA PHE A 66 6.02 13.61 4.76
C PHE A 66 5.01 12.98 3.80
N PHE A 67 4.30 13.79 3.02
CA PHE A 67 3.34 13.34 2.01
C PHE A 67 3.96 12.50 0.89
N TYR A 68 5.22 12.76 0.53
CA TYR A 68 5.99 11.98 -0.44
C TYR A 68 6.76 10.80 0.19
N GLY A 69 6.65 10.57 1.50
CA GLY A 69 7.33 9.49 2.21
C GLY A 69 8.84 9.67 2.36
N GLU A 70 9.38 10.88 2.10
CA GLU A 70 10.81 11.18 2.25
C GLU A 70 11.23 11.31 3.72
N CYS A 71 10.28 11.53 4.61
CA CYS A 71 10.50 11.61 6.05
C CYS A 71 9.27 11.13 6.83
N GLY A 72 9.42 10.97 8.15
CA GLY A 72 8.31 10.60 9.03
C GLY A 72 7.75 9.22 8.71
N GLN A 73 8.53 8.31 8.12
CA GLN A 73 8.07 7.03 7.60
C GLN A 73 7.28 6.23 8.64
N ASN A 74 7.77 6.16 9.88
CA ASN A 74 7.11 5.46 10.99
C ASN A 74 5.72 6.02 11.38
N HIS A 75 5.38 7.21 10.88
CA HIS A 75 4.10 7.89 11.07
C HIS A 75 3.24 7.88 9.80
N SER A 76 3.72 7.29 8.69
CA SER A 76 2.94 7.13 7.47
C SER A 76 1.75 6.19 7.70
N TYR A 77 0.67 6.38 6.95
CA TYR A 77 -0.48 5.48 7.00
C TYR A 77 -0.06 4.04 6.66
N CYS A 78 0.86 3.88 5.71
CA CYS A 78 1.45 2.59 5.34
C CYS A 78 2.05 1.84 6.54
N GLU A 79 2.97 2.46 7.27
CA GLU A 79 3.66 1.83 8.41
C GLU A 79 2.67 1.52 9.55
N LEU A 80 1.70 2.41 9.80
CA LEU A 80 0.62 2.16 10.76
C LEU A 80 -0.23 0.93 10.40
N HIS A 81 -0.25 0.54 9.12
CA HIS A 81 -0.99 -0.60 8.60
C HIS A 81 -0.09 -1.78 8.20
N ASN A 82 1.12 -1.87 8.76
CA ASN A 82 2.08 -2.97 8.55
C ASN A 82 2.59 -3.09 7.09
N GLY A 83 2.65 -1.97 6.37
CA GLY A 83 3.41 -1.86 5.13
C GLY A 83 4.76 -1.17 5.36
N THR A 84 5.52 -0.99 4.28
CA THR A 84 6.76 -0.21 4.25
C THR A 84 6.68 0.85 3.16
N ILE A 85 7.01 2.09 3.51
CA ILE A 85 6.91 3.22 2.59
C ILE A 85 8.17 3.37 1.72
N GLU A 86 7.99 3.62 0.42
CA GLU A 86 9.03 3.97 -0.55
C GLU A 86 8.68 5.32 -1.20
N THR A 87 9.62 6.25 -1.25
CA THR A 87 9.48 7.43 -2.13
C THR A 87 9.82 7.06 -3.56
N LYS A 88 8.85 7.24 -4.46
CA LYS A 88 9.00 7.00 -5.89
C LYS A 88 9.18 8.31 -6.64
N ILE A 89 10.17 8.33 -7.54
CA ILE A 89 10.39 9.42 -8.49
C ILE A 89 10.14 8.87 -9.90
N GLU A 90 9.24 9.50 -10.65
CA GLU A 90 8.84 9.04 -11.98
C GLU A 90 8.92 10.18 -13.00
N ASN A 91 9.53 9.92 -14.15
CA ASN A 91 9.63 10.89 -15.24
C ASN A 91 8.39 10.78 -16.13
N MET A 92 7.56 11.83 -16.13
CA MET A 92 6.30 11.92 -16.88
C MET A 92 6.49 12.62 -18.24
N GLY A 93 7.72 12.66 -18.74
CA GLY A 93 8.13 13.30 -19.98
C GLY A 93 8.37 14.80 -19.84
N THR A 94 7.34 15.56 -19.48
CA THR A 94 7.41 17.04 -19.35
C THR A 94 7.59 17.53 -17.91
N TRP A 95 7.46 16.64 -16.93
CA TRP A 95 7.58 16.92 -15.51
C TRP A 95 8.00 15.66 -14.75
N ILE A 96 8.38 15.81 -13.47
CA ILE A 96 8.77 14.72 -12.59
C ILE A 96 7.72 14.60 -11.49
N ALA A 97 7.19 13.39 -11.32
CA ALA A 97 6.33 13.06 -10.20
C ALA A 97 7.16 12.54 -9.03
N ILE A 98 6.80 12.95 -7.83
CA ILE A 98 7.31 12.40 -6.57
C ILE A 98 6.08 11.98 -5.76
N TYR A 99 6.04 10.75 -5.30
CA TYR A 99 4.91 10.20 -4.54
C TYR A 99 5.36 9.04 -3.65
N ALA A 100 4.53 8.69 -2.67
CA ALA A 100 4.83 7.60 -1.75
C ALA A 100 4.11 6.30 -2.18
N LEU A 101 4.84 5.19 -2.20
CA LEU A 101 4.30 3.85 -2.41
C LEU A 101 4.37 3.05 -1.11
N CYS A 102 3.27 2.42 -0.75
CA CYS A 102 3.18 1.47 0.34
C CYS A 102 3.39 0.04 -0.20
N HIS A 103 4.41 -0.64 0.32
CA HIS A 103 4.71 -2.04 0.02
C HIS A 103 4.21 -2.94 1.15
N PHE A 104 3.53 -4.03 0.79
CA PHE A 104 3.01 -4.98 1.77
C PHE A 104 3.77 -6.31 1.75
N SER A 105 3.63 -7.09 2.83
CA SER A 105 4.30 -8.38 3.00
C SER A 105 3.88 -9.46 1.99
N ASP A 106 2.75 -9.28 1.32
CA ASP A 106 2.25 -10.16 0.26
C ASP A 106 2.66 -9.70 -1.14
N SER A 107 3.65 -8.80 -1.22
CA SER A 107 4.17 -8.21 -2.46
C SER A 107 3.20 -7.31 -3.21
N SER A 108 2.03 -7.01 -2.63
CA SER A 108 1.15 -5.97 -3.17
C SER A 108 1.72 -4.58 -2.88
N VAL A 109 1.37 -3.62 -3.73
CA VAL A 109 1.82 -2.23 -3.65
C VAL A 109 0.64 -1.29 -3.87
N CYS A 110 0.50 -0.29 -3.02
CA CYS A 110 -0.48 0.78 -3.19
C CYS A 110 0.22 2.13 -3.21
N GLN A 111 -0.31 3.10 -3.95
CA GLN A 111 0.07 4.47 -3.67
C GLN A 111 -0.56 4.91 -2.34
N GLU A 112 0.21 5.59 -1.51
CA GLU A 112 -0.14 5.86 -0.10
C GLU A 112 -1.48 6.59 0.01
N GLN A 113 -1.70 7.61 -0.80
CA GLN A 113 -2.92 8.40 -0.78
C GLN A 113 -4.13 7.59 -1.28
N GLU A 114 -3.96 6.69 -2.25
CA GLU A 114 -5.02 5.75 -2.65
C GLU A 114 -5.34 4.76 -1.54
N PHE A 115 -4.33 4.32 -0.78
CA PHE A 115 -4.50 3.44 0.36
C PHE A 115 -5.26 4.12 1.50
N VAL A 116 -4.89 5.36 1.85
CA VAL A 116 -5.59 6.19 2.84
C VAL A 116 -7.08 6.36 2.50
N HIS A 117 -7.39 6.56 1.20
CA HIS A 117 -8.75 6.74 0.74
C HIS A 117 -9.51 5.43 0.45
N GLY A 118 -8.91 4.26 0.72
CA GLY A 118 -9.48 2.95 0.44
C GLY A 118 -9.73 2.67 -1.04
N LYS A 119 -9.08 3.42 -1.95
CA LYS A 119 -9.12 3.20 -3.40
C LYS A 119 -8.17 2.09 -3.84
N CYS A 120 -7.19 1.79 -3.00
CA CYS A 120 -6.28 0.67 -3.13
C CYS A 120 -6.23 -0.06 -1.78
N ASN A 121 -6.31 -1.39 -1.79
CA ASN A 121 -6.11 -2.19 -0.59
C ASN A 121 -4.95 -3.16 -0.76
N LYS A 122 -4.45 -3.65 0.37
CA LYS A 122 -3.54 -4.80 0.42
C LYS A 122 -4.10 -5.93 -0.44
N SER A 123 -3.22 -6.60 -1.17
CA SER A 123 -3.52 -7.71 -2.09
C SER A 123 -4.22 -7.35 -3.40
N GLU A 124 -4.54 -6.08 -3.66
CA GLU A 124 -5.25 -5.70 -4.89
C GLU A 124 -4.32 -5.40 -6.07
N CYS A 125 -3.15 -4.84 -5.79
CA CYS A 125 -2.29 -4.22 -6.80
C CYS A 125 -0.89 -4.82 -6.72
N THR A 126 -0.38 -5.37 -7.83
CA THR A 126 0.97 -5.98 -7.88
C THR A 126 2.01 -5.01 -8.41
N ASN A 127 1.57 -4.00 -9.15
CA ASN A 127 2.39 -2.87 -9.54
C ASN A 127 1.54 -1.59 -9.50
N TRP A 128 2.17 -0.47 -9.21
CA TRP A 128 1.52 0.84 -9.25
C TRP A 128 2.48 1.87 -9.82
N THR A 129 2.02 2.62 -10.81
CA THR A 129 2.71 3.81 -11.32
C THR A 129 1.72 4.96 -11.44
N LEU A 130 2.20 6.20 -11.46
CA LEU A 130 1.30 7.34 -11.61
C LEU A 130 0.66 7.37 -13.00
N ALA A 131 1.35 6.84 -14.01
CA ALA A 131 0.86 6.77 -15.39
C ALA A 131 -0.20 5.68 -15.60
N GLU A 132 -0.03 4.51 -14.97
CA GLU A 132 -0.87 3.33 -15.23
C GLU A 132 -1.87 3.06 -14.09
N GLY A 133 -1.66 3.67 -12.91
CA GLY A 133 -2.40 3.39 -11.70
C GLY A 133 -2.11 1.98 -11.15
N CYS A 134 -3.04 1.46 -10.37
CA CYS A 134 -2.99 0.08 -9.88
C CYS A 134 -3.09 -0.92 -11.03
N LYS A 135 -2.01 -1.64 -11.29
CA LYS A 135 -2.01 -2.82 -12.14
C LYS A 135 -2.29 -4.04 -11.28
N ARG A 136 -3.41 -4.69 -11.57
CA ARG A 136 -3.76 -5.99 -10.99
C ARG A 136 -3.29 -7.05 -11.95
N GLU A 137 -2.24 -7.78 -11.60
CA GLU A 137 -1.94 -9.01 -12.31
C GLU A 137 -2.93 -10.08 -11.85
N GLY A 138 -3.50 -10.82 -12.82
CA GLY A 138 -4.62 -11.74 -12.58
C GLY A 138 -4.19 -12.94 -11.75
N LEU A 139 -4.00 -12.75 -10.45
CA LEU A 139 -3.60 -13.78 -9.52
C LEU A 139 -4.59 -14.94 -9.61
N LEU A 140 -4.13 -16.10 -10.05
CA LEU A 140 -4.96 -17.30 -10.11
C LEU A 140 -4.84 -18.10 -8.81
N SER A 141 -3.61 -18.19 -8.28
CA SER A 141 -3.35 -18.85 -7.01
C SER A 141 -2.00 -18.43 -6.43
N LYS A 142 -1.86 -18.57 -5.11
CA LYS A 142 -0.54 -18.58 -4.47
C LYS A 142 -0.41 -19.71 -3.45
N THR A 143 0.78 -20.29 -3.34
CA THR A 143 1.07 -21.40 -2.43
C THR A 143 2.29 -21.07 -1.57
N ALA A 144 2.18 -21.23 -0.26
CA ALA A 144 3.25 -20.91 0.66
C ALA A 144 4.38 -21.95 0.59
N LYS A 145 5.63 -21.48 0.52
CA LYS A 145 6.82 -22.27 0.88
C LYS A 145 7.06 -22.09 2.37
N ILE A 146 6.84 -23.16 3.13
CA ILE A 146 6.90 -23.12 4.60
C ILE A 146 8.20 -23.78 5.07
N LYS A 147 8.80 -23.23 6.15
CA LYS A 147 9.98 -23.82 6.77
C LYS A 147 9.71 -25.24 7.29
N GLU A 148 10.77 -26.01 7.49
CA GLU A 148 10.67 -27.33 8.10
C GLU A 148 10.02 -27.26 9.50
N GLY A 149 9.07 -28.16 9.77
CA GLY A 149 8.28 -28.16 11.01
C GLY A 149 6.98 -27.36 10.97
N GLY A 150 6.74 -26.58 9.90
CA GLY A 150 5.49 -25.85 9.67
C GLY A 150 5.50 -24.39 10.17
N ALA A 151 4.38 -23.70 9.94
CA ALA A 151 4.19 -22.29 10.22
C ALA A 151 3.20 -22.05 11.38
N ARG A 152 3.62 -21.23 12.34
CA ARG A 152 2.77 -20.65 13.40
C ARG A 152 2.62 -19.14 13.23
N SER A 153 3.38 -18.54 12.34
CA SER A 153 3.34 -17.13 12.03
C SER A 153 3.77 -16.91 10.58
N ILE A 154 3.54 -15.69 10.09
CA ILE A 154 3.99 -15.29 8.75
C ILE A 154 5.51 -15.42 8.58
N ASN A 155 6.28 -15.24 9.66
CA ASN A 155 7.75 -15.36 9.64
C ASN A 155 8.25 -16.80 9.38
N ASP A 156 7.34 -17.78 9.45
CA ASP A 156 7.66 -19.17 9.15
C ASP A 156 7.40 -19.53 7.67
N ILE A 157 6.81 -18.60 6.92
CA ILE A 157 6.66 -18.68 5.47
C ILE A 157 7.90 -18.07 4.83
N LEU A 158 8.64 -18.88 4.08
CA LEU A 158 9.88 -18.52 3.39
C LEU A 158 9.62 -17.73 2.12
N GLY A 159 8.43 -17.89 1.53
CA GLY A 159 8.02 -17.26 0.29
C GLY A 159 6.76 -17.89 -0.29
N TRP A 160 6.45 -17.53 -1.52
CA TRP A 160 5.20 -17.88 -2.19
C TRP A 160 5.49 -18.29 -3.64
N ASP A 161 4.92 -19.41 -4.07
CA ASP A 161 4.76 -19.72 -5.48
C ASP A 161 3.48 -19.07 -5.98
N TYR A 162 3.59 -18.18 -6.96
CA TYR A 162 2.48 -17.51 -7.60
C TYR A 162 2.16 -18.16 -8.94
N VAL A 163 0.88 -18.22 -9.24
CA VAL A 163 0.36 -18.39 -10.60
C VAL A 163 -0.47 -17.17 -10.92
N ILE A 164 -0.05 -16.41 -11.92
CA ILE A 164 -0.74 -15.21 -12.40
C ILE A 164 -1.15 -15.39 -13.85
N LYS A 165 -2.13 -14.60 -14.28
CA LYS A 165 -2.53 -14.46 -15.66
C LYS A 165 -2.33 -13.01 -16.10
N VAL A 166 -1.61 -12.85 -17.21
CA VAL A 166 -1.39 -11.57 -17.89
C VAL A 166 -1.94 -11.74 -19.29
N ASP A 167 -2.95 -10.95 -19.63
CA ASP A 167 -3.75 -11.08 -20.85
C ASP A 167 -4.35 -12.49 -21.02
N SER A 168 -3.78 -13.31 -21.91
CA SER A 168 -4.18 -14.70 -22.16
C SER A 168 -3.15 -15.73 -21.72
N THR A 169 -2.03 -15.29 -21.15
CA THR A 169 -0.87 -16.13 -20.83
C THR A 169 -0.72 -16.24 -19.32
N CYS A 170 -0.44 -17.45 -18.84
CA CYS A 170 -0.23 -17.69 -17.43
C CYS A 170 1.26 -17.85 -17.13
N TYR A 171 1.67 -17.33 -15.98
CA TYR A 171 3.05 -17.38 -15.52
C TYR A 171 3.11 -17.97 -14.12
N SER A 172 4.17 -18.73 -13.87
CA SER A 172 4.54 -19.23 -12.54
C SER A 172 5.86 -18.62 -12.12
N PHE A 173 5.94 -18.15 -10.88
CA PHE A 173 7.19 -17.70 -10.28
C PHE A 173 7.16 -17.85 -8.76
N TYR A 174 8.33 -17.87 -8.16
CA TYR A 174 8.50 -17.83 -6.71
C TYR A 174 8.95 -16.43 -6.28
N ALA A 175 8.34 -15.89 -5.22
CA ALA A 175 8.86 -14.71 -4.52
C ALA A 175 9.15 -15.05 -3.06
N ALA A 176 10.37 -14.77 -2.62
CA ALA A 176 10.80 -14.94 -1.24
C ALA A 176 10.16 -13.89 -0.34
N GLN A 177 9.90 -14.28 0.90
CA GLN A 177 9.42 -13.37 1.94
C GLN A 177 10.61 -12.82 2.74
N PRO A 178 10.54 -11.56 3.23
CA PRO A 178 11.57 -11.01 4.11
C PRO A 178 11.92 -11.97 5.26
N PRO A 179 13.22 -12.09 5.63
CA PRO A 179 14.32 -11.19 5.28
C PRO A 179 15.03 -11.51 3.96
N VAL A 180 14.66 -12.59 3.27
CA VAL A 180 15.26 -12.95 1.98
C VAL A 180 14.50 -12.22 0.89
N ILE A 181 15.19 -11.33 0.17
CA ILE A 181 14.61 -10.63 -0.98
C ILE A 181 15.07 -11.36 -2.24
N GLY A 182 14.12 -11.83 -3.03
CA GLY A 182 14.43 -12.50 -4.30
C GLY A 182 13.18 -13.04 -4.97
N MET A 183 13.17 -12.99 -6.29
CA MET A 183 12.10 -13.53 -7.12
C MET A 183 12.72 -14.32 -8.26
N THR A 184 12.15 -15.47 -8.61
CA THR A 184 12.56 -16.20 -9.82
C THR A 184 12.04 -15.49 -11.05
N GLU A 185 12.68 -15.72 -12.20
CA GLU A 185 12.12 -15.27 -13.47
C GLU A 185 10.75 -15.94 -13.71
N PRO A 186 9.72 -15.19 -14.17
CA PRO A 186 8.44 -15.77 -14.53
C PRO A 186 8.54 -16.77 -15.67
N VAL A 187 8.03 -17.98 -15.43
CA VAL A 187 7.98 -19.05 -16.43
C VAL A 187 6.56 -19.13 -16.98
N GLU A 188 6.42 -19.07 -18.30
CA GLU A 188 5.15 -19.30 -18.98
C GLU A 188 4.66 -20.74 -18.74
N ILE A 189 3.39 -20.88 -18.37
CA ILE A 189 2.73 -22.17 -18.12
C ILE A 189 1.39 -22.24 -18.84
N VAL A 190 0.87 -23.46 -18.99
CA VAL A 190 -0.52 -23.66 -19.39
C VAL A 190 -1.45 -23.13 -18.30
N CYS A 191 -2.36 -22.24 -18.66
CA CYS A 191 -3.32 -21.69 -17.72
C CYS A 191 -4.16 -22.80 -17.04
N PRO A 192 -4.21 -22.84 -15.70
CA PRO A 192 -5.06 -23.79 -14.99
C PRO A 192 -6.52 -23.66 -15.39
N LEU A 193 -7.13 -24.78 -15.80
CA LEU A 193 -8.52 -24.80 -16.24
C LEU A 193 -9.47 -24.55 -15.06
N GLY A 194 -10.45 -23.67 -15.26
CA GLY A 194 -11.51 -23.40 -14.29
C GLY A 194 -11.11 -22.54 -13.09
N ILE A 195 -9.84 -22.15 -12.98
CA ILE A 195 -9.41 -21.20 -11.95
C ILE A 195 -9.77 -19.78 -12.41
N ARG A 196 -10.42 -19.03 -11.51
CA ARG A 196 -10.80 -17.64 -11.72
C ARG A 196 -9.69 -16.73 -11.20
N GLU A 197 -9.60 -15.52 -11.73
CA GLU A 197 -8.72 -14.48 -11.21
C GLU A 197 -9.22 -14.00 -9.85
N ILE A 198 -8.30 -13.91 -8.90
CA ILE A 198 -8.47 -13.33 -7.57
C ILE A 198 -8.21 -11.84 -7.71
N ILE A 199 -9.28 -11.06 -7.68
CA ILE A 199 -9.21 -9.61 -7.86
C ILE A 199 -8.80 -8.92 -6.55
N SER A 200 -9.24 -9.47 -5.42
CA SER A 200 -8.89 -9.01 -4.07
C SER A 200 -9.21 -10.10 -3.05
N TYR A 201 -8.64 -9.98 -1.84
CA TYR A 201 -9.04 -10.75 -0.67
C TYR A 201 -8.74 -9.96 0.61
N ALA A 202 -9.60 -10.08 1.62
CA ALA A 202 -9.51 -9.28 2.85
C ALA A 202 -8.74 -9.98 3.98
N VAL A 203 -8.75 -11.31 4.00
CA VAL A 203 -8.07 -12.15 4.99
C VAL A 203 -6.72 -12.54 4.43
N ASP A 204 -5.66 -11.97 4.98
CA ASP A 204 -4.29 -12.30 4.58
C ASP A 204 -3.76 -13.58 5.26
N ALA A 205 -2.55 -14.01 4.88
CA ALA A 205 -1.93 -15.21 5.43
C ALA A 205 -1.75 -15.13 6.97
N PRO A 206 -1.23 -14.04 7.56
CA PRO A 206 -1.21 -13.87 9.03
C PRO A 206 -2.58 -14.07 9.68
N GLN A 207 -3.63 -13.48 9.14
CA GLN A 207 -4.99 -13.60 9.67
C GLN A 207 -5.52 -15.03 9.54
N ALA A 208 -5.32 -15.67 8.38
CA ALA A 208 -5.71 -17.06 8.17
C ALA A 208 -4.97 -18.02 9.12
N ILE A 209 -3.68 -17.82 9.40
CA ILE A 209 -2.92 -18.58 10.42
C ILE A 209 -3.54 -18.39 11.80
N LYS A 210 -3.90 -17.16 12.19
CA LYS A 210 -4.56 -16.89 13.48
C LYS A 210 -5.91 -17.60 13.60
N ILE A 211 -6.70 -17.64 12.52
CA ILE A 211 -7.96 -18.38 12.49
C ILE A 211 -7.71 -19.87 12.73
N VAL A 212 -6.70 -20.46 12.08
CA VAL A 212 -6.30 -21.87 12.33
C VAL A 212 -5.96 -22.12 13.79
N GLN A 213 -5.20 -21.21 14.39
CA GLN A 213 -4.80 -21.33 15.80
C GLN A 213 -5.95 -21.19 16.80
N SER A 214 -7.08 -20.60 16.39
CA SER A 214 -8.29 -20.52 17.21
C SER A 214 -9.12 -21.81 17.23
N MET A 215 -8.70 -22.84 16.47
CA MET A 215 -9.44 -24.10 16.33
C MET A 215 -8.71 -25.28 16.96
N ARG A 216 -9.46 -26.34 17.30
CA ARG A 216 -8.92 -27.61 17.81
C ARG A 216 -8.45 -28.54 16.68
N CYS A 217 -7.70 -28.00 15.71
CA CYS A 217 -7.21 -28.70 14.51
C CYS A 217 -5.67 -28.85 14.45
N GLY A 218 -4.98 -28.44 15.51
CA GLY A 218 -3.54 -28.21 15.50
C GLY A 218 -3.22 -26.73 15.22
N ASP A 219 -2.16 -26.23 15.84
CA ASP A 219 -1.76 -24.81 15.85
C ASP A 219 -0.70 -24.46 14.79
N THR A 220 -0.23 -25.47 14.06
CA THR A 220 0.90 -25.38 13.15
C THR A 220 0.47 -25.80 11.74
N VAL A 221 0.65 -24.89 10.79
CA VAL A 221 0.31 -25.04 9.37
C VAL A 221 1.42 -25.78 8.64
N ALA A 222 1.10 -26.87 7.97
CA ALA A 222 2.04 -27.63 7.14
C ALA A 222 1.99 -27.21 5.66
N GLU A 223 0.80 -26.87 5.14
CA GLU A 223 0.59 -26.42 3.78
C GLU A 223 -0.46 -25.30 3.79
N MET A 224 -0.29 -24.30 2.92
CA MET A 224 -1.21 -23.19 2.77
C MET A 224 -1.23 -22.72 1.32
N SER A 225 -2.42 -22.60 0.75
CA SER A 225 -2.62 -22.00 -0.58
C SER A 225 -3.88 -21.15 -0.62
N LEU A 226 -3.92 -20.20 -1.54
CA LEU A 226 -5.06 -19.35 -1.83
C LEU A 226 -5.44 -19.54 -3.29
N SER A 227 -6.70 -19.86 -3.55
CA SER A 227 -7.24 -20.02 -4.90
C SER A 227 -8.77 -19.92 -4.90
N TRP A 228 -9.37 -19.62 -6.06
CA TRP A 228 -10.79 -19.91 -6.24
C TRP A 228 -11.04 -21.42 -6.21
N PRO A 229 -12.04 -21.90 -5.47
CA PRO A 229 -12.41 -23.30 -5.53
C PRO A 229 -13.04 -23.63 -6.90
N LEU A 230 -12.81 -24.85 -7.38
CA LEU A 230 -13.34 -25.32 -8.67
C LEU A 230 -14.84 -25.70 -8.62
N VAL A 231 -15.52 -25.44 -7.50
CA VAL A 231 -16.95 -25.71 -7.37
C VAL A 231 -17.76 -24.55 -7.97
N PRO A 232 -18.77 -24.84 -8.81
CA PRO A 232 -19.69 -23.82 -9.30
C PRO A 232 -20.39 -23.10 -8.13
N GLY A 233 -20.60 -21.80 -8.26
CA GLY A 233 -21.34 -21.01 -7.26
C GLY A 233 -20.54 -20.64 -6.01
N ALA A 234 -19.21 -20.79 -6.02
CA ALA A 234 -18.40 -20.18 -4.97
C ALA A 234 -18.45 -18.65 -5.03
N ASP A 235 -18.68 -18.04 -3.87
CA ASP A 235 -18.85 -16.59 -3.72
C ASP A 235 -17.53 -15.85 -3.43
N GLU A 236 -16.50 -16.56 -2.95
CA GLU A 236 -15.20 -15.98 -2.61
C GLU A 236 -14.03 -16.97 -2.85
N PRO A 237 -12.80 -16.47 -3.03
CA PRO A 237 -11.60 -17.30 -2.98
C PRO A 237 -11.38 -17.89 -1.58
N ILE A 238 -10.66 -19.01 -1.50
CA ILE A 238 -10.49 -19.79 -0.28
C ILE A 238 -9.02 -19.99 0.04
N TRP A 239 -8.68 -19.82 1.31
CA TRP A 239 -7.45 -20.35 1.88
C TRP A 239 -7.62 -21.84 2.18
N HIS A 240 -6.89 -22.68 1.46
CA HIS A 240 -6.77 -24.10 1.72
C HIS A 240 -5.56 -24.35 2.61
N ILE A 241 -5.80 -24.93 3.78
CA ILE A 241 -4.77 -25.12 4.80
C ILE A 241 -4.77 -26.56 5.26
N ARG A 242 -3.57 -27.13 5.40
CA ARG A 242 -3.35 -28.42 6.07
C ARG A 242 -2.49 -28.20 7.30
N THR A 243 -2.88 -28.74 8.45
CA THR A 243 -2.07 -28.68 9.67
C THR A 243 -1.04 -29.81 9.73
N THR A 244 -0.02 -29.68 10.56
CA THR A 244 1.02 -30.72 10.75
C THR A 244 0.48 -32.03 11.29
N ILE A 245 -0.69 -32.01 11.95
CA ILE A 245 -1.39 -33.22 12.40
C ILE A 245 -2.38 -33.78 11.35
N GLY A 246 -2.41 -33.20 10.15
CA GLY A 246 -3.14 -33.73 8.99
C GLY A 246 -4.58 -33.25 8.83
N ASN A 247 -5.04 -32.24 9.58
CA ASN A 247 -6.38 -31.68 9.40
C ASN A 247 -6.41 -30.73 8.21
N TYR A 248 -7.50 -30.78 7.45
CA TYR A 248 -7.78 -29.86 6.34
C TYR A 248 -8.76 -28.79 6.77
N ILE A 249 -8.44 -27.55 6.40
CA ILE A 249 -9.18 -26.35 6.77
C ILE A 249 -9.37 -25.52 5.50
N SER A 250 -10.56 -24.93 5.36
CA SER A 250 -10.89 -23.98 4.29
C SER A 250 -11.46 -22.73 4.93
N ILE A 251 -10.85 -21.58 4.65
CA ILE A 251 -11.26 -20.27 5.18
C ILE A 251 -11.62 -19.38 4.00
N GLY A 252 -12.80 -18.74 4.05
CA GLY A 252 -13.17 -17.71 3.07
C GLY A 252 -12.19 -16.54 3.12
N ALA A 253 -11.56 -16.22 2.00
CA ALA A 253 -10.49 -15.22 1.97
C ALA A 253 -11.02 -13.77 1.98
N ASN A 254 -12.32 -13.55 1.79
CA ASN A 254 -12.97 -12.26 2.01
C ASN A 254 -13.63 -12.19 3.39
N THR A 255 -14.28 -13.27 3.82
CA THR A 255 -15.13 -13.25 5.03
C THR A 255 -14.41 -13.69 6.30
N GLY A 256 -13.36 -14.50 6.18
CA GLY A 256 -12.71 -15.16 7.32
C GLY A 256 -13.53 -16.32 7.90
N ASN A 257 -14.67 -16.67 7.29
CA ASN A 257 -15.49 -17.77 7.76
C ASN A 257 -14.78 -19.10 7.52
N VAL A 258 -14.82 -19.98 8.52
CA VAL A 258 -14.35 -21.37 8.39
C VAL A 258 -15.41 -22.17 7.65
N LEU A 259 -15.14 -22.51 6.40
CA LEU A 259 -16.02 -23.27 5.52
C LEU A 259 -15.88 -24.78 5.75
N VAL A 260 -14.65 -25.22 6.03
CA VAL A 260 -14.30 -26.59 6.42
C VAL A 260 -13.27 -26.48 7.53
N GLY A 261 -13.43 -27.19 8.64
CA GLY A 261 -12.49 -27.14 9.74
C GLY A 261 -12.93 -27.93 10.96
N CYS A 262 -12.19 -27.77 12.05
CA CYS A 262 -12.49 -28.39 13.33
C CYS A 262 -13.36 -27.48 14.21
N GLN A 263 -13.75 -27.99 15.37
CA GLN A 263 -14.45 -27.20 16.37
C GLN A 263 -13.57 -26.04 16.89
N PRO A 264 -14.16 -24.87 17.20
CA PRO A 264 -13.47 -23.79 17.89
C PRO A 264 -12.84 -24.25 19.22
N ALA A 265 -11.73 -23.63 19.59
CA ALA A 265 -11.00 -23.92 20.84
C ALA A 265 -11.76 -23.52 22.09
#